data_AF-A0A4P6XCD8-F1
#
_entry.id   AF-A0A4P6XCD8-F1
#
_cell.length_a   1.000
_cell.length_b   1.000
_cell.length_c   1.000
_cell.angle_alpha   90.00
_cell.angle_beta   90.00
_cell.angle_gamma   90.00
#
_symmetry.space_group_name_H-M   'P 1'
#
loop_
_entity.id
_entity.type
_entity.pdbx_description
1 polymer ?
#
loop_
_entity_poly.entity_id
_entity_poly.type
_entity_poly.pdbx_seq_one_letter_code
_entity_poly.pdbx_strand_id
1 'polypeptide(L)'
;MSKPPPPRYKIVERDGRLLTIDTWATQAPDAPPQRRADLIAPGDALGAPLVAALFRVRDAQGRRLLTTSPNWDRKGPRVIALSSTGERRIAALGLLSIGVMLVLLLVALIDLEWLLPIIVVVVVPAGAISSSRTSLVTRWLDSLGEEPAR
;
A
#
# COMPACT_ATOMS: atom_id res chain seq x y z
N MET A 1 11.91 -29.29 49.15
CA MET A 1 12.63 -28.11 48.61
C MET A 1 12.16 -27.88 47.18
N SER A 2 11.29 -26.89 46.97
CA SER A 2 10.77 -26.53 45.64
C SER A 2 11.84 -25.79 44.84
N LYS A 3 12.11 -26.23 43.61
CA LYS A 3 13.03 -25.53 42.70
C LYS A 3 12.43 -24.15 42.33
N PRO A 4 13.24 -23.09 42.22
CA PRO A 4 12.74 -21.79 41.78
C PRO A 4 12.16 -21.90 40.35
N PRO A 5 11.10 -21.14 40.04
CA PRO A 5 10.49 -21.18 38.72
C PRO A 5 11.47 -20.70 37.65
N PRO A 6 11.44 -21.29 36.43
CA PRO A 6 12.36 -20.91 35.36
C PRO A 6 12.18 -19.43 34.98
N PRO A 7 13.27 -18.71 34.67
CA PRO A 7 13.20 -17.30 34.31
C PRO A 7 12.36 -17.10 33.05
N ARG A 8 11.49 -16.09 33.07
CA ARG A 8 10.50 -15.76 32.04
C ARG A 8 11.10 -15.16 30.76
N TYR A 9 12.27 -14.53 30.87
CA TYR A 9 12.92 -13.88 29.74
C TYR A 9 14.34 -14.39 29.58
N LYS A 10 14.72 -14.69 28.34
CA LYS A 10 16.07 -15.05 27.94
C LYS A 10 16.57 -14.05 26.90
N ILE A 11 17.60 -13.30 27.24
CA ILE A 11 18.23 -12.35 26.31
C ILE A 11 19.36 -13.09 25.58
N VAL A 12 19.38 -12.99 24.26
CA VAL A 12 20.42 -13.55 23.39
C VAL A 12 20.90 -12.49 22.42
N GLU A 13 22.18 -12.47 22.08
CA GLU A 13 22.73 -11.57 21.08
C GLU A 13 22.83 -12.30 19.72
N ARG A 14 22.30 -11.69 18.65
CA ARG A 14 22.41 -12.20 17.27
C ARG A 14 22.66 -11.04 16.32
N ASP A 15 23.68 -11.16 15.48
CA ASP A 15 24.01 -10.17 14.45
C ASP A 15 24.17 -8.74 15.01
N GLY A 16 24.79 -8.61 16.19
CA GLY A 16 25.01 -7.34 16.87
C GLY A 16 23.74 -6.69 17.45
N ARG A 17 22.67 -7.47 17.64
CA ARG A 17 21.41 -7.02 18.25
C ARG A 17 21.01 -7.94 19.41
N LEU A 18 20.56 -7.33 20.50
CA LEU A 18 19.98 -8.05 21.64
C LEU A 18 18.54 -8.43 21.32
N LEU A 19 18.25 -9.73 21.36
CA LEU A 19 16.93 -10.33 21.21
C LEU A 19 16.45 -10.85 22.56
N THR A 20 15.25 -10.45 22.96
CA THR A 20 14.61 -10.90 24.20
C THR A 20 13.56 -11.96 23.87
N ILE A 21 13.72 -13.17 24.40
CA ILE A 21 12.83 -14.31 24.20
C ILE A 21 11.99 -14.50 25.47
N ASP A 22 10.65 -14.42 25.38
CA ASP A 22 9.75 -14.81 26.48
C ASP A 22 9.58 -16.34 26.47
N THR A 23 10.10 -17.00 27.50
CA THR A 23 10.08 -18.47 27.67
C THR A 23 8.79 -18.98 28.30
N TRP A 24 7.89 -18.12 28.76
CA TRP A 24 6.59 -18.51 29.35
C TRP A 24 5.42 -18.36 28.37
N ALA A 25 5.66 -17.84 27.17
CA ALA A 25 4.67 -17.79 26.11
C ALA A 25 4.45 -19.19 25.50
N THR A 26 3.65 -20.04 26.16
CA THR A 26 3.13 -21.30 25.56
C THR A 26 2.08 -21.05 24.48
N GLN A 27 1.85 -19.79 24.12
CA GLN A 27 1.08 -19.39 22.96
C GLN A 27 2.01 -18.51 22.14
N ALA A 28 2.39 -18.99 20.96
CA ALA A 28 3.06 -18.16 19.99
C ALA A 28 2.27 -16.86 19.89
N PRO A 29 2.87 -15.68 20.15
CA PRO A 29 2.30 -14.45 19.64
C PRO A 29 2.19 -14.70 18.14
N ASP A 30 1.00 -14.50 17.58
CA ASP A 30 0.77 -14.59 16.14
C ASP A 30 1.93 -13.89 15.44
N ALA A 31 2.89 -14.69 14.96
CA ALA A 31 3.90 -14.23 14.07
C ALA A 31 3.09 -13.62 12.91
N PRO A 32 3.41 -12.39 12.45
CA PRO A 32 2.75 -11.86 11.26
C PRO A 32 2.81 -12.98 10.24
N PRO A 33 1.67 -13.44 9.69
CA PRO A 33 1.66 -14.69 8.97
C PRO A 33 2.67 -14.55 7.84
N GLN A 34 3.81 -15.20 7.99
CA GLN A 34 4.60 -15.73 6.88
C GLN A 34 3.74 -16.86 6.31
N ARG A 35 2.54 -16.48 5.83
CA ARG A 35 1.75 -17.29 4.93
C ARG A 35 2.69 -17.42 3.75
N ARG A 36 3.22 -18.64 3.59
CA ARG A 36 3.94 -19.07 2.40
C ARG A 36 3.34 -18.31 1.24
N ALA A 37 4.18 -17.56 0.53
CA ALA A 37 3.86 -17.21 -0.83
C ALA A 37 3.61 -18.55 -1.52
N ASP A 38 2.33 -18.93 -1.63
CA ASP A 38 1.93 -19.99 -2.53
C ASP A 38 2.37 -19.47 -3.89
N LEU A 39 3.53 -19.98 -4.32
CA LEU A 39 4.02 -19.86 -5.68
C LEU A 39 2.93 -20.50 -6.53
N ILE A 40 2.06 -19.66 -7.08
CA ILE A 40 1.06 -20.06 -8.06
C ILE A 40 1.80 -20.79 -9.17
N ALA A 41 1.37 -22.01 -9.47
CA ALA A 41 1.93 -22.86 -10.51
C ALA A 41 2.06 -22.08 -11.83
N PRO A 42 3.17 -22.25 -12.58
CA PRO A 42 3.43 -21.50 -13.80
C PRO A 42 2.53 -22.04 -14.92
N GLY A 43 1.35 -21.45 -15.08
CA GLY A 43 0.36 -21.92 -16.06
C GLY A 43 -0.43 -20.86 -16.81
N ASP A 44 -0.73 -19.69 -16.21
CA ASP A 44 -1.60 -18.66 -16.83
C ASP A 44 -1.01 -17.23 -16.69
N ALA A 45 0.22 -17.09 -17.17
CA ALA A 45 1.19 -16.12 -16.65
C ALA A 45 1.24 -14.71 -17.29
N LEU A 46 0.25 -14.27 -18.07
CA LEU A 46 0.39 -12.98 -18.79
C LEU A 46 -0.38 -11.79 -18.20
N GLY A 47 -1.36 -12.01 -17.32
CA GLY A 47 -2.14 -10.89 -16.71
C GLY A 47 -2.21 -10.90 -15.18
N ALA A 48 -2.31 -12.08 -14.58
CA ALA A 48 -2.46 -12.24 -13.13
C ALA A 48 -1.23 -11.82 -12.28
N PRO A 49 0.04 -12.07 -12.67
CA PRO A 49 1.16 -11.86 -11.75
C PRO A 49 1.45 -10.37 -11.51
N LEU A 50 1.23 -9.51 -12.50
CA LEU A 50 1.46 -8.07 -12.35
C LEU A 50 0.42 -7.43 -11.41
N VAL A 51 -0.85 -7.80 -11.57
CA VAL A 51 -1.95 -7.33 -10.70
C VAL A 51 -1.79 -7.90 -9.28
N ALA A 52 -1.44 -9.18 -9.14
CA ALA A 52 -1.22 -9.80 -7.83
C ALA A 52 0.01 -9.23 -7.10
N ALA A 53 1.08 -8.88 -7.82
CA ALA A 53 2.26 -8.26 -7.24
C ALA A 53 1.99 -6.83 -6.72
N LEU A 54 1.13 -6.07 -7.41
CA LEU A 54 0.75 -4.71 -7.01
C LEU A 54 -0.21 -4.66 -5.80
N PHE A 55 -0.97 -5.73 -5.55
CA PHE A 55 -1.94 -5.82 -4.44
C PHE A 55 -1.57 -6.94 -3.45
N ARG A 56 -0.29 -7.07 -3.14
CA ARG A 56 0.30 -8.23 -2.43
C ARG A 56 -0.14 -8.42 -0.98
N VAL A 57 -0.85 -7.46 -0.38
CA VAL A 57 -1.31 -7.58 1.01
C VAL A 57 -2.83 -7.42 1.06
N ARG A 58 -3.51 -8.53 1.34
CA ARG A 58 -4.92 -8.57 1.70
C ARG A 58 -5.05 -8.82 3.21
N ASP A 59 -6.09 -8.29 3.82
CA ASP A 59 -6.40 -8.57 5.23
C ASP A 59 -6.92 -10.01 5.42
N ALA A 60 -7.12 -10.41 6.68
CA ALA A 60 -7.66 -11.74 7.02
C ALA A 60 -9.07 -11.97 6.45
N GLN A 61 -9.78 -10.89 6.14
CA GLN A 61 -11.12 -10.83 5.55
C GLN A 61 -11.09 -10.76 4.01
N GLY A 62 -9.90 -10.79 3.39
CA GLY A 62 -9.71 -10.79 1.93
C GLY A 62 -9.76 -9.42 1.24
N ARG A 63 -9.88 -8.32 1.98
CA ARG A 63 -9.88 -6.94 1.45
C ARG A 63 -8.48 -6.48 1.11
N ARG A 64 -8.32 -5.68 0.05
CA ARG A 64 -7.00 -5.13 -0.32
C ARG A 64 -6.55 -4.04 0.65
N LEU A 65 -5.27 -4.05 1.00
CA LEU A 65 -4.66 -3.03 1.85
C LEU A 65 -3.93 -1.98 1.00
N LEU A 66 -4.23 -0.72 1.25
CA LEU A 66 -3.52 0.43 0.71
C LEU A 66 -2.60 1.00 1.78
N THR A 67 -1.29 1.01 1.52
CA THR A 67 -0.32 1.67 2.42
C THR A 67 -0.10 3.09 1.94
N THR A 68 -0.33 4.07 2.82
CA THR A 68 -0.11 5.48 2.51
C THR A 68 1.29 5.94 2.93
N SER A 69 1.77 7.03 2.33
CA SER A 69 3.10 7.58 2.59
C SER A 69 3.02 9.06 3.00
N PRO A 70 3.91 9.53 3.89
CA PRO A 70 3.88 10.88 4.45
C PRO A 70 4.12 12.00 3.42
N ASN A 71 4.65 11.68 2.23
CA ASN A 71 4.86 12.64 1.14
C ASN A 71 3.55 13.09 0.44
N TRP A 72 2.45 12.37 0.61
CA TRP A 72 1.16 12.71 -0.02
C TRP A 72 -0.06 12.49 0.87
N ASP A 73 0.06 11.79 2.00
CA ASP A 73 -0.97 11.69 3.03
C ASP A 73 -0.53 12.41 4.30
N ARG A 74 -1.28 13.44 4.71
CA ARG A 74 -0.98 14.20 5.94
C ARG A 74 -1.07 13.32 7.20
N LYS A 75 -1.88 12.27 7.18
CA LYS A 75 -2.04 11.31 8.29
C LYS A 75 -1.15 10.06 8.13
N GLY A 76 -0.30 10.01 7.08
CA GLY A 76 0.56 8.87 6.78
C GLY A 76 1.86 8.85 7.60
N PRO A 77 2.55 7.69 7.68
CA PRO A 77 2.25 6.41 7.03
C PRO A 77 1.22 5.57 7.80
N ARG A 78 0.16 5.09 7.12
CA ARG A 78 -0.88 4.23 7.69
C ARG A 78 -1.40 3.22 6.66
N VAL A 79 -2.01 2.14 7.12
CA VAL A 79 -2.60 1.10 6.26
C VAL A 79 -4.12 1.22 6.29
N ILE A 80 -4.73 1.32 5.12
CA ILE A 80 -6.18 1.44 4.94
C ILE A 80 -6.68 0.16 4.29
N ALA A 81 -7.62 -0.54 4.92
CA ALA A 81 -8.34 -1.64 4.28
C ALA A 81 -9.39 -1.05 3.34
N LEU A 82 -9.30 -1.37 2.05
CA LEU A 82 -10.19 -0.84 1.03
C LEU A 82 -11.57 -1.51 1.14
N SER A 83 -12.62 -0.70 1.09
CA SER A 83 -13.97 -1.20 0.83
C SER A 83 -14.09 -1.63 -0.63
N SER A 84 -15.10 -2.45 -0.96
CA SER A 84 -15.35 -2.89 -2.35
C SER A 84 -15.59 -1.71 -3.31
N THR A 85 -16.21 -0.63 -2.81
CA THR A 85 -16.38 0.63 -3.54
C THR A 85 -15.05 1.37 -3.69
N GLY A 86 -14.22 1.41 -2.64
CA GLY A 86 -12.86 1.96 -2.69
C GLY A 86 -11.97 1.25 -3.71
N GLU A 87 -12.04 -0.08 -3.78
CA GLU A 87 -11.32 -0.89 -4.77
C GLU A 87 -11.72 -0.53 -6.21
N ARG A 88 -13.03 -0.41 -6.49
CA ARG A 88 -13.52 0.00 -7.82
C ARG A 88 -13.08 1.41 -8.19
N ARG A 89 -13.10 2.36 -7.25
CA ARG A 89 -12.65 3.74 -7.47
C ARG A 89 -11.17 3.81 -7.81
N ILE A 90 -10.32 3.09 -7.09
CA ILE A 90 -8.88 3.00 -7.39
C ILE A 90 -8.66 2.35 -8.75
N ALA A 91 -9.36 1.26 -9.06
CA ALA A 91 -9.23 0.59 -10.35
C ALA A 91 -9.64 1.51 -11.51
N ALA A 92 -10.75 2.23 -11.38
CA ALA A 92 -11.21 3.20 -12.38
C ALA A 92 -10.23 4.37 -12.53
N LEU A 93 -9.70 4.90 -11.43
CA LEU A 93 -8.69 5.96 -11.45
C LEU A 93 -7.38 5.48 -12.12
N GLY A 94 -6.95 4.26 -11.81
CA GLY A 94 -5.81 3.63 -12.47
C GLY A 94 -6.01 3.50 -13.98
N LEU A 95 -7.17 3.00 -14.42
CA LEU A 95 -7.48 2.86 -15.84
C LEU A 95 -7.55 4.22 -16.56
N LEU A 96 -8.19 5.21 -15.93
CA LEU A 96 -8.23 6.59 -16.44
C LEU A 96 -6.81 7.15 -16.58
N SER A 97 -5.96 6.96 -15.57
CA SER A 97 -4.58 7.47 -15.60
C SER A 97 -3.77 6.86 -16.74
N ILE A 98 -3.95 5.56 -17.03
CA ILE A 98 -3.32 4.89 -18.16
C ILE A 98 -3.81 5.49 -19.49
N GLY A 99 -5.13 5.69 -19.63
CA GLY A 99 -5.71 6.30 -20.82
C GLY A 99 -5.18 7.72 -21.08
N VAL A 100 -5.14 8.55 -20.04
CA VAL A 100 -4.57 9.90 -20.11
C VAL A 100 -3.10 9.86 -20.50
N MET A 101 -2.31 8.96 -19.88
CA MET A 101 -0.89 8.83 -20.19
C MET A 101 -0.67 8.37 -21.65
N LEU A 102 -1.51 7.48 -22.16
CA LEU A 102 -1.48 7.04 -23.55
C LEU A 102 -1.81 8.18 -24.52
N VAL A 103 -2.83 8.99 -24.23
CA VAL A 103 -3.17 10.16 -25.04
C VAL A 103 -2.02 11.16 -25.06
N LEU A 104 -1.42 11.46 -23.91
CA LEU A 104 -0.26 12.34 -23.83
C LEU A 104 0.93 11.79 -24.62
N LEU A 105 1.16 10.48 -24.59
CA LEU A 105 2.20 9.83 -25.39
C LEU A 105 1.92 9.95 -26.90
N LEU A 106 0.67 9.75 -27.33
CA LEU A 106 0.29 9.91 -28.74
C LEU A 106 0.46 11.35 -29.23
N VAL A 107 0.07 12.33 -28.41
CA VAL A 107 0.30 13.75 -28.70
C VAL A 107 1.80 14.04 -28.85
N ALA A 108 2.64 13.48 -27.96
CA ALA A 108 4.09 13.62 -28.02
C ALA A 108 4.70 13.09 -29.32
N LEU A 109 4.14 12.01 -29.87
CA LEU A 109 4.61 11.40 -31.12
C LEU A 109 4.22 12.19 -32.36
N ILE A 110 3.10 12.93 -32.30
CA ILE A 110 2.66 13.80 -33.41
C ILE A 110 3.52 15.06 -33.43
N ASP A 111 3.60 15.76 -32.29
CA ASP A 111 4.38 16.98 -32.16
C ASP A 111 4.64 17.29 -30.69
N LEU A 112 5.92 17.33 -30.30
CA LEU A 112 6.34 17.58 -28.93
C LEU A 112 5.99 19.00 -28.45
N GLU A 113 5.86 19.96 -29.38
CA GLU A 113 5.51 21.35 -29.04
C GLU A 113 4.09 21.47 -28.46
N TRP A 114 3.18 20.56 -28.82
CA TRP A 114 1.83 20.50 -28.24
C TRP A 114 1.80 20.04 -26.79
N LEU A 115 2.87 19.38 -26.32
CA LEU A 115 2.99 18.93 -24.93
C LEU A 115 3.41 20.06 -23.98
N LEU A 116 4.18 21.05 -24.47
CA LEU A 116 4.66 22.18 -23.68
C LEU A 116 3.53 22.95 -22.95
N PRO A 117 2.44 23.40 -23.60
CA PRO A 117 1.38 24.11 -22.90
C PRO A 117 0.67 23.21 -21.86
N ILE A 118 0.53 21.91 -22.15
CA ILE A 118 -0.08 20.94 -21.23
C ILE A 118 0.80 20.80 -19.98
N ILE A 119 2.12 20.63 -20.16
CA ILE A 119 3.09 20.53 -19.07
C ILE A 119 3.08 21.82 -18.25
N VAL A 120 3.07 23.00 -18.88
CA VAL A 120 3.06 24.28 -18.17
C VAL A 120 1.79 24.41 -17.32
N VAL A 121 0.62 24.11 -17.88
CA VAL A 121 -0.67 24.22 -17.16
C VAL A 121 -0.79 23.19 -16.02
N VAL A 122 -0.17 22.01 -16.14
CA VAL A 122 -0.28 20.95 -15.12
C VAL A 122 0.82 21.05 -14.04
N VAL A 123 2.07 21.27 -14.46
CA VAL A 123 3.26 21.19 -13.59
C VAL A 123 3.51 22.50 -12.84
N VAL A 124 3.33 23.67 -13.48
CA VAL A 124 3.57 24.97 -12.83
C VAL A 124 2.66 25.19 -11.61
N PRO A 125 1.34 24.96 -11.68
CA PRO A 125 0.52 25.06 -10.48
C PRO A 125 0.78 23.94 -9.47
N ALA A 126 1.46 22.84 -9.86
CA ALA A 126 1.85 21.79 -8.93
C ALA A 126 2.98 22.18 -7.97
N GLY A 127 3.91 23.05 -8.41
CA GLY A 127 4.95 23.60 -7.54
C GLY A 127 4.45 24.61 -6.49
N ALA A 128 3.35 25.31 -6.78
CA ALA A 128 2.89 26.44 -5.96
C ALA A 128 1.89 26.06 -4.83
N ILE A 129 1.33 24.84 -4.82
CA ILE A 129 0.18 24.48 -3.96
C ILE A 129 0.48 23.18 -3.19
N SER A 130 1.41 23.23 -2.24
CA SER A 130 1.83 22.05 -1.47
C SER A 130 0.89 21.70 -0.30
N SER A 131 0.33 22.69 0.40
CA SER A 131 -0.40 22.45 1.66
C SER A 131 -1.90 22.12 1.47
N SER A 132 -2.57 22.72 0.48
CA SER A 132 -3.99 22.48 0.23
C SER A 132 -4.28 21.12 -0.41
N ARG A 133 -3.36 20.61 -1.25
CA ARG A 133 -3.53 19.35 -1.99
C ARG A 133 -3.51 18.13 -1.07
N THR A 134 -2.60 18.09 -0.09
CA THR A 134 -2.52 16.96 0.86
C THR A 134 -3.79 16.84 1.70
N SER A 135 -4.46 17.94 2.02
CA SER A 135 -5.73 17.90 2.77
C SER A 135 -6.90 17.28 1.98
N LEU A 136 -6.93 17.50 0.66
CA LEU A 136 -7.92 16.90 -0.24
C LEU A 136 -7.64 15.41 -0.44
N VAL A 137 -6.37 15.06 -0.62
CA VAL A 137 -5.91 13.66 -0.75
C VAL A 137 -6.23 12.89 0.54
N THR A 138 -5.91 13.41 1.72
CA THR A 138 -6.23 12.76 2.99
C THR A 138 -7.73 12.53 3.17
N ARG A 139 -8.59 13.48 2.81
CA ARG A 139 -10.05 13.30 2.83
C ARG A 139 -10.53 12.23 1.86
N TRP A 140 -10.00 12.23 0.64
CA TRP A 140 -10.32 11.20 -0.33
C TRP A 140 -9.86 9.80 0.15
N LEU A 141 -8.67 9.69 0.74
CA LEU A 141 -8.15 8.44 1.32
C LEU A 141 -9.03 7.92 2.45
N ASP A 142 -9.52 8.81 3.33
CA ASP A 142 -10.42 8.42 4.42
C ASP A 142 -11.72 7.80 3.85
N SER A 143 -12.23 8.33 2.72
CA SER A 143 -13.43 7.80 2.03
C SER A 143 -13.25 6.42 1.38
N LEU A 144 -12.02 5.93 1.24
CA LEU A 144 -11.76 4.61 0.64
C LEU A 144 -11.99 3.45 1.61
N GLY A 145 -11.89 3.73 2.92
CA GLY A 145 -12.09 2.75 3.98
C GLY A 145 -13.52 2.72 4.53
N GLU A 146 -14.33 3.73 4.21
CA GLU A 146 -15.72 3.79 4.64
C GLU A 146 -16.56 2.73 3.89
N GLU A 147 -17.27 1.90 4.66
CA GLU A 147 -18.34 1.06 4.11
C GLU A 147 -19.63 1.89 4.04
N PRO A 148 -20.39 1.82 2.95
CA PRO A 148 -21.66 2.51 2.86
C PRO A 148 -22.58 2.02 3.99
N ALA A 149 -23.06 2.94 4.82
CA ALA A 149 -24.07 2.64 5.83
C ALA A 149 -25.27 1.99 5.15
N ARG A 150 -25.57 0.74 5.52
CA ARG A 150 -26.77 0.03 5.08
C ARG A 150 -27.99 0.51 5.84
#